data_AF-A0A941VKF8-F1
#
_entry.id   AF-A0A941VKF8-F1
#
_cell.length_a   1.000
_cell.length_b   1.000
_cell.length_c   1.000
_cell.angle_alpha   90.00
_cell.angle_beta   90.00
_cell.angle_gamma   90.00
#
_symmetry.space_group_name_H-M   'P 1'
#
loop_
_entity.id
_entity.type
_entity.pdbx_description
1 polymer ?
#
loop_
_entity_poly.entity_id
_entity_poly.type
_entity_poly.pdbx_seq_one_letter_code
_entity_poly.pdbx_strand_id
1 'polypeptide(L)'
;MMQRLIQILWPSFLVAGLADIIFITLFDPLEIMYRGEPMIEHRLAAYTIGFFVFWLLGITSSLLTCYFQCSASQINRCPQPPGSQP
;
A
#
# COMPACT_ATOMS: atom_id res chain seq x y z
N MET A 1 0.45 3.49 17.86
CA MET A 1 0.00 2.96 16.55
C MET A 1 0.10 4.00 15.43
N MET A 2 -0.30 5.26 15.64
CA MET A 2 -0.28 6.31 14.60
C MET A 2 1.07 6.47 13.88
N GLN A 3 2.19 6.47 14.62
CA GLN A 3 3.54 6.59 14.02
C GLN A 3 3.89 5.43 13.07
N ARG A 4 3.52 4.18 13.42
CA ARG A 4 3.72 3.02 12.54
C ARG A 4 2.87 3.10 11.27
N LEU A 5 1.64 3.62 11.37
CA LEU A 5 0.78 3.82 10.19
C LEU A 5 1.39 4.84 9.24
N ILE A 6 1.88 5.97 9.75
CA ILE A 6 2.54 7.00 8.91
C ILE A 6 3.79 6.43 8.23
N GLN A 7 4.58 5.62 8.95
CA GLN A 7 5.76 4.94 8.40
C GLN A 7 5.43 3.93 7.29
N ILE A 8 4.19 3.44 7.21
CA ILE A 8 3.73 2.53 6.16
C ILE A 8 3.08 3.33 5.02
N LEU A 9 2.09 4.17 5.34
CA LEU A 9 1.29 4.89 4.34
C LEU A 9 2.15 5.79 3.45
N TRP A 10 3.14 6.48 4.02
CA TRP A 10 3.99 7.41 3.29
C TRP A 10 4.86 6.75 2.21
N PRO A 11 5.72 5.76 2.52
CA PRO A 11 6.50 5.08 1.47
C PRO A 11 5.60 4.28 0.52
N SER A 12 4.52 3.65 1.00
CA SER A 12 3.57 2.96 0.11
C SER A 12 2.94 3.90 -0.92
N PHE A 13 2.65 5.16 -0.55
CA PHE A 13 2.12 6.17 -1.47
C PHE A 13 3.10 6.51 -2.59
N LEU A 14 4.38 6.71 -2.25
CA LEU A 14 5.42 7.01 -3.25
C LEU A 14 5.65 5.85 -4.21
N VAL A 15 5.73 4.62 -3.69
CA VAL A 15 5.88 3.42 -4.52
C VAL A 15 4.67 3.21 -5.41
N ALA A 16 3.45 3.46 -4.90
CA ALA A 16 2.23 3.37 -5.68
C ALA A 16 2.19 4.36 -6.82
N GLY A 17 2.59 5.62 -6.59
CA GLY A 17 2.68 6.61 -7.65
C GLY A 17 3.67 6.22 -8.75
N LEU A 18 4.83 5.67 -8.38
CA LEU A 18 5.79 5.15 -9.35
C LEU A 18 5.26 3.94 -10.13
N ALA A 19 4.63 2.99 -9.43
CA ALA A 19 4.03 1.81 -10.03
C ALA A 19 2.90 2.19 -11.00
N ASP A 20 2.06 3.16 -10.63
CA ASP A 20 1.00 3.67 -11.48
C ASP A 20 1.55 4.31 -12.76
N ILE A 21 2.57 5.17 -12.67
CA ILE A 21 3.25 5.77 -13.83
C ILE A 21 3.79 4.68 -14.77
N ILE A 22 4.47 3.67 -14.21
CA ILE A 22 5.00 2.55 -15.00
C ILE A 22 3.86 1.77 -15.66
N PHE A 23 2.79 1.48 -14.91
CA PHE A 23 1.65 0.72 -15.40
C PHE A 23 0.96 1.43 -16.57
N ILE A 24 0.62 2.71 -16.44
CA ILE A 24 -0.03 3.46 -17.53
C ILE A 24 0.90 3.70 -18.72
N THR A 25 2.22 3.66 -18.52
CA THR A 25 3.20 3.75 -19.61
C THR A 25 3.24 2.45 -20.42
N LEU A 26 3.03 1.30 -19.75
CA LEU A 26 3.06 -0.02 -20.36
C LEU A 26 1.70 -0.49 -20.90
N PHE A 27 0.61 -0.04 -20.27
CA PHE A 27 -0.76 -0.43 -20.58
C PHE A 27 -1.57 0.81 -20.98
N ASP A 28 -2.05 0.89 -22.23
CA ASP A 28 -2.91 2.00 -22.65
C ASP A 28 -4.33 1.79 -22.08
N PRO A 29 -4.83 2.70 -21.21
CA PRO A 29 -6.20 2.59 -20.69
C PRO A 29 -7.28 2.67 -21.77
N LEU A 30 -6.98 3.19 -22.97
CA LEU A 30 -7.93 3.27 -24.07
C LEU A 30 -8.16 1.94 -24.79
N GLU A 31 -7.25 0.97 -24.66
CA GLU A 31 -7.41 -0.35 -25.27
C GLU A 31 -8.37 -1.26 -24.46
N ILE A 32 -8.75 -0.84 -23.25
CA ILE A 32 -9.68 -1.59 -22.38
C ILE A 32 -11.12 -1.38 -22.87
N MET A 33 -11.47 -2.11 -23.92
CA MET A 33 -12.82 -2.21 -24.48
C MET A 33 -13.55 -3.39 -23.82
N TYR A 34 -14.69 -3.14 -23.19
CA TYR A 34 -15.57 -4.20 -22.68
C TYR A 34 -16.89 -4.17 -23.44
N ARG A 35 -17.19 -5.27 -24.13
CA ARG A 35 -18.41 -5.43 -24.93
C ARG A 35 -18.53 -4.40 -26.08
N GLY A 36 -17.40 -3.94 -26.62
CA GLY A 36 -17.36 -2.99 -27.74
C GLY A 36 -17.48 -1.51 -27.35
N GLU A 37 -17.62 -1.22 -26.05
CA GLU A 37 -17.60 0.14 -25.50
C GLU A 37 -16.36 0.31 -24.59
N PRO A 38 -15.81 1.53 -24.47
CA PRO A 38 -14.73 1.79 -23.53
C PRO A 38 -15.18 1.44 -22.10
N MET A 39 -14.44 0.57 -21.39
CA MET A 39 -14.75 0.25 -19.98
C MET A 39 -14.76 1.49 -19.10
N ILE A 40 -13.90 2.45 -19.44
CA ILE A 40 -13.73 3.69 -18.70
C ILE A 40 -13.84 4.82 -19.72
N GLU A 41 -14.99 5.47 -19.76
CA GLU A 41 -15.24 6.63 -20.62
C GLU A 41 -14.31 7.82 -20.30
N HIS A 42 -13.78 7.87 -19.06
CA HIS A 42 -12.94 8.95 -18.56
C HIS A 42 -11.54 8.45 -18.17
N ARG A 43 -10.50 8.81 -18.93
CA ARG A 43 -9.09 8.47 -18.64
C ARG A 43 -8.67 8.82 -17.20
N LEU A 44 -9.22 9.90 -16.66
CA LEU A 44 -8.97 10.35 -15.28
C LEU A 44 -9.49 9.34 -14.23
N ALA A 45 -10.61 8.66 -14.48
CA ALA A 45 -11.10 7.60 -13.61
C ALA A 45 -10.16 6.38 -13.63
N ALA A 46 -9.60 6.03 -14.80
CA ALA A 46 -8.64 4.92 -14.90
C ALA A 46 -7.37 5.19 -14.07
N TYR A 47 -6.81 6.40 -14.17
CA TYR A 47 -5.61 6.79 -13.43
C TYR A 47 -5.83 6.80 -11.92
N THR A 48 -6.94 7.37 -11.47
CA THR A 48 -7.25 7.39 -10.03
C THR A 48 -7.45 5.99 -9.48
N ILE A 49 -8.17 5.11 -10.19
CA ILE A 49 -8.36 3.71 -9.77
C ILE A 49 -7.01 2.97 -9.71
N GLY A 50 -6.18 3.08 -10.74
CA GLY A 50 -4.85 2.47 -10.78
C GLY A 50 -4.00 2.85 -9.57
N PHE A 51 -3.93 4.15 -9.28
CA PHE A 51 -3.21 4.68 -8.14
C PHE A 51 -3.69 4.07 -6.81
N PHE A 52 -5.01 4.05 -6.58
CA PHE A 52 -5.57 3.49 -5.34
C PHE A 52 -5.33 1.98 -5.22
N VAL A 53 -5.41 1.23 -6.31
CA VAL A 53 -5.11 -0.21 -6.31
C VAL A 53 -3.65 -0.46 -5.92
N PHE A 54 -2.70 0.22 -6.56
CA PHE A 54 -1.27 0.08 -6.22
C PHE A 54 -0.98 0.53 -4.78
N TRP A 55 -1.64 1.59 -4.31
CA TRP A 55 -1.46 2.08 -2.96
C TRP A 55 -1.98 1.10 -1.91
N LEU A 56 -3.17 0.53 -2.10
CA LEU A 56 -3.73 -0.50 -1.22
C LEU A 56 -2.88 -1.77 -1.20
N LEU A 57 -2.31 -2.17 -2.34
CA LEU A 57 -1.35 -3.29 -2.40
C LEU A 57 -0.09 -3.00 -1.58
N GLY A 58 0.47 -1.79 -1.69
CA GLY A 58 1.63 -1.35 -0.91
C GLY A 58 1.36 -1.32 0.60
N ILE A 59 0.20 -0.80 1.00
CA ILE A 59 -0.26 -0.81 2.40
C ILE A 59 -0.41 -2.25 2.89
N THR A 60 -1.10 -3.10 2.14
CA THR A 60 -1.34 -4.50 2.49
C THR A 60 -0.04 -5.28 2.65
N SER A 61 0.90 -5.14 1.71
CA SER A 61 2.22 -5.79 1.78
C SER A 61 2.99 -5.40 3.04
N SER A 62 2.99 -4.11 3.37
CA SER A 62 3.68 -3.58 4.55
C SER A 62 3.00 -3.98 5.85
N LEU A 63 1.66 -4.00 5.88
CA LEU A 63 0.88 -4.51 7.01
C LEU A 63 1.12 -5.99 7.24
N LEU A 64 1.15 -6.81 6.18
CA LEU A 64 1.42 -8.24 6.26
C LEU A 64 2.84 -8.50 6.76
N THR A 65 3.80 -7.72 6.28
CA THR A 65 5.19 -7.74 6.76
C THR A 65 5.26 -7.39 8.25
N CYS A 66 4.56 -6.34 8.69
CA CYS A 66 4.46 -6.00 10.12
C CYS A 66 3.77 -7.08 10.94
N TYR A 67 2.74 -7.73 10.38
CA TYR A 67 2.02 -8.82 11.03
C TYR A 67 2.94 -10.03 11.27
N PHE A 68 3.73 -10.42 10.28
CA PHE A 68 4.72 -11.49 10.43
C PHE A 68 5.89 -11.12 11.33
N GLN A 69 6.32 -9.86 11.33
CA GLN A 69 7.39 -9.38 12.19
C GLN A 69 6.97 -9.17 13.66
N CYS A 70 5.66 -9.12 13.96
CA CYS A 70 5.16 -9.16 15.33
C CYS A 70 5.46 -10.53 15.97
N SER A 71 6.71 -10.72 16.38
CA SER A 71 7.20 -11.90 17.09
C SER A 71 6.68 -11.94 18.54
N ALA A 72 6.60 -13.14 19.12
CA ALA A 72 6.14 -13.40 20.48
C ALA A 72 6.78 -12.49 21.54
N SER A 73 7.98 -11.95 21.30
CA SER A 73 8.66 -11.00 22.18
C SER A 73 8.01 -9.60 22.27
N GLN A 74 7.20 -9.17 21.31
CA GLN A 74 6.37 -7.96 21.44
C GLN A 74 5.10 -8.21 22.28
N ILE A 75 4.55 -9.42 22.20
CA ILE A 75 3.33 -9.83 22.93
C ILE A 75 3.66 -10.23 24.37
N ASN A 76 4.77 -10.94 24.57
CA ASN A 76 5.25 -11.40 25.88
C ASN A 76 6.06 -10.33 26.62
N ARG A 77 6.09 -9.08 26.14
CA ARG A 77 6.79 -8.00 26.82
C ARG A 77 6.00 -7.63 28.07
N CYS A 78 6.26 -8.33 29.18
CA CYS A 78 5.78 -7.94 30.49
C CYS A 78 6.29 -6.52 30.82
N PRO A 79 5.50 -5.64 31.44
CA PRO A 79 5.98 -4.36 31.91
C PRO A 79 7.14 -4.61 32.89
N GLN A 80 8.35 -4.22 32.51
CA GLN A 80 9.50 -4.32 33.40
C GLN A 80 9.38 -3.21 34.47
N PRO A 81 9.55 -3.53 35.77
CA PRO A 81 9.53 -2.52 36.81
C PRO A 81 10.62 -1.45 36.55
N PRO A 82 10.30 -0.15 36.72
CA PRO A 82 11.29 0.91 36.56
C PRO A 82 12.43 0.70 37.57
N GLY A 83 13.64 0.43 37.08
CA GLY A 83 14.82 0.12 37.91
C GLY A 83 15.57 -1.16 37.54
N SER A 84 15.16 -1.89 36.49
CA SER A 84 15.77 -3.14 36.04
C SER A 84 16.43 -3.05 34.65
N GLN A 85 17.04 -1.91 34.32
CA GLN A 85 18.00 -1.79 33.21
C GLN A 85 19.41 -2.10 33.72
N PRO A 86 20.17 -3.01 33.09
CA PRO A 86 21.59 -3.20 33.37
C PRO A 86 22.46 -2.02 32.91
#